data_AF-A0AB36PVI0-F1
#
_entry.id   AF-A0AB36PVI0-F1
#
_cell.length_a   1.000
_cell.length_b   1.000
_cell.length_c   1.000
_cell.angle_alpha   90.00
_cell.angle_beta   90.00
_cell.angle_gamma   90.00
#
_symmetry.space_group_name_H-M   'P 1'
#
loop_
_entity.id
_entity.type
_entity.pdbx_description
1 polymer ?
#
loop_
_entity_poly.entity_id
_entity_poly.type
_entity_poly.pdbx_seq_one_letter_code
_entity_poly.pdbx_strand_id
1 'polypeptide(L)'
;MKSIVQNNHGATVLPLAPIREELNAGKLCAVPIVDPVPVRRLIISYPTHRPVSRLARFSGQVIASTVKKLVEEGVCSGRILTEI
;
A
#
# COMPACT_ATOMS: atom_id res chain seq x y z
N MET A 1 14.71 -0.93 -7.61
CA MET A 1 14.33 0.50 -7.72
C MET A 1 14.71 1.30 -6.48
N LYS A 2 14.23 0.95 -5.27
CA LYS A 2 14.60 1.65 -4.03
C LYS A 2 16.12 1.75 -3.80
N SER A 3 16.85 0.66 -4.01
CA SER A 3 18.32 0.61 -3.89
C SER A 3 19.07 1.53 -4.87
N ILE A 4 18.50 1.78 -6.06
CA ILE A 4 19.10 2.66 -7.08
C ILE A 4 19.05 4.11 -6.59
N VAL A 5 17.91 4.53 -6.04
CA VAL A 5 17.73 5.86 -5.44
C VAL A 5 18.63 6.03 -4.22
N GLN A 6 18.70 5.03 -3.34
CA GLN A 6 19.58 5.05 -2.16
C GLN A 6 21.06 5.19 -2.55
N ASN A 7 21.45 4.63 -3.68
CA ASN A 7 22.81 4.73 -4.21
C ASN A 7 23.02 5.95 -5.12
N ASN A 8 22.13 6.95 -5.10
CA ASN A 8 22.22 8.20 -5.86
C ASN A 8 22.21 8.05 -7.40
N HIS A 9 21.58 6.99 -7.92
CA HIS A 9 21.49 6.74 -9.36
C HIS A 9 20.17 7.22 -10.00
N GLY A 10 19.45 8.14 -9.35
CA GLY A 10 18.23 8.76 -9.89
C GLY A 10 17.09 8.88 -8.88
N ALA A 11 15.88 9.15 -9.37
CA ALA A 11 14.65 9.27 -8.59
C ALA A 11 13.58 8.28 -9.08
N THR A 12 12.59 7.97 -8.25
CA THR A 12 11.44 7.12 -8.63
C THR A 12 10.18 7.54 -7.89
N VAL A 13 9.02 7.20 -8.46
CA VAL A 13 7.71 7.33 -7.80
C VAL A 13 7.41 6.03 -7.06
N LEU A 14 7.07 6.13 -5.77
CA LEU A 14 6.74 4.97 -4.93
C LEU A 14 5.56 5.32 -4.00
N PRO A 15 4.74 4.33 -3.62
CA PRO A 15 3.84 4.49 -2.48
C PRO A 15 4.65 4.79 -1.21
N LEU A 16 4.07 5.58 -0.30
CA LEU A 16 4.77 6.03 0.91
C LEU A 16 4.94 4.89 1.94
N ALA A 17 3.97 4.00 2.07
CA ALA A 17 4.00 2.94 3.09
C ALA A 17 5.24 2.02 3.00
N PRO A 18 5.66 1.50 1.82
CA PRO A 18 6.86 0.66 1.69
C PRO A 18 8.22 1.35 1.92
N ILE A 19 8.26 2.68 2.08
CA ILE A 19 9.49 3.46 2.29
C ILE A 19 9.49 4.25 3.60
N ARG A 20 8.48 4.05 4.45
CA ARG A 20 8.28 4.79 5.71
C ARG A 20 9.49 4.70 6.63
N GLU A 21 10.07 3.51 6.77
CA GLU A 21 11.23 3.29 7.64
C GLU A 21 12.46 4.07 7.17
N GLU A 22 12.70 4.12 5.86
CA GLU A 22 13.82 4.86 5.29
C GLU A 22 13.63 6.37 5.34
N LEU A 23 12.39 6.84 5.20
CA LEU A 23 12.06 8.24 5.43
C LEU A 23 12.33 8.62 6.90
N ASN A 24 11.86 7.80 7.84
CA ASN A 24 12.08 8.01 9.27
C ASN A 24 13.57 7.93 9.65
N ALA A 25 14.34 7.06 8.98
CA ALA A 25 15.77 6.91 9.18
C ALA A 25 16.63 7.95 8.42
N GLY A 26 16.01 8.87 7.68
CA GLY A 26 16.72 9.87 6.86
C GLY A 26 17.52 9.28 5.70
N LYS A 27 17.28 8.02 5.33
CA LYS A 27 17.96 7.30 4.24
C LYS A 27 17.37 7.63 2.86
N LEU A 28 16.14 8.14 2.84
CA LEU A 28 15.45 8.62 1.65
C LEU A 28 14.76 9.94 1.97
N CYS A 29 14.58 10.76 0.94
CA CYS A 29 13.71 11.92 0.96
C CYS A 29 12.59 11.71 -0.08
N ALA A 30 11.40 12.24 0.19
CA ALA A 30 10.26 12.18 -0.72
C ALA A 30 9.58 13.54 -0.80
N VAL A 31 9.05 13.85 -1.98
CA VAL A 31 8.21 15.01 -2.22
C VAL A 31 6.80 14.54 -2.63
N PRO A 32 5.73 15.23 -2.18
CA PRO A 32 4.38 14.86 -2.57
C PRO A 32 4.11 15.23 -4.04
N ILE A 33 3.38 14.37 -4.75
CA ILE A 33 2.80 14.67 -6.05
C ILE A 33 1.39 15.20 -5.80
N VAL A 34 1.14 16.48 -6.10
CA VAL A 34 -0.08 17.19 -5.69
C VAL A 34 -1.07 17.45 -6.82
N ASP A 35 -0.62 17.52 -8.08
CA ASP A 35 -1.49 17.82 -9.22
C ASP A 35 -1.09 17.04 -10.49
N PRO A 36 -1.80 15.94 -10.83
CA PRO A 36 -2.84 15.29 -10.03
C PRO A 36 -2.23 14.40 -8.94
N VAL A 37 -2.91 14.29 -7.79
CA VAL A 37 -2.56 13.28 -6.78
C VAL A 37 -2.79 11.88 -7.37
N PRO A 38 -1.78 10.99 -7.41
CA PRO A 38 -1.97 9.64 -7.92
C PRO A 38 -2.93 8.83 -7.05
N VAL A 39 -4.00 8.32 -7.65
CA VAL A 39 -4.99 7.47 -6.98
C VAL A 39 -4.82 6.01 -7.37
N ARG A 40 -4.99 5.10 -6.41
CA ARG A 40 -4.96 3.65 -6.64
C ARG A 40 -6.05 2.95 -5.85
N ARG A 41 -6.63 1.90 -6.42
CA ARG A 41 -7.58 1.01 -5.75
C ARG A 41 -6.91 -0.33 -5.47
N LEU A 42 -6.87 -0.74 -4.21
CA LEU A 42 -6.45 -2.07 -3.81
C LEU A 42 -7.69 -2.96 -3.65
N ILE A 43 -7.63 -4.18 -4.19
CA ILE A 43 -8.76 -5.12 -4.19
C ILE A 43 -8.23 -6.50 -3.80
N ILE A 44 -8.94 -7.18 -2.90
CA ILE A 44 -8.75 -8.60 -2.64
C ILE A 44 -9.63 -9.35 -3.63
N SER A 45 -9.02 -10.14 -4.51
CA SER A 45 -9.73 -10.88 -5.56
C SER A 45 -9.75 -12.37 -5.24
N TYR A 46 -10.87 -13.02 -5.57
CA TYR A 46 -11.04 -14.46 -5.40
C TYR A 46 -11.40 -15.13 -6.73
N PRO A 47 -11.10 -16.43 -6.91
CA PRO A 47 -11.52 -17.16 -8.10
C PRO A 47 -13.04 -17.14 -8.27
N THR A 48 -13.51 -16.91 -9.50
CA THR A 48 -14.93 -16.93 -9.87
C THR A 48 -15.42 -18.31 -10.31
N HIS A 49 -14.52 -19.15 -10.83
CA HIS A 49 -14.85 -20.45 -11.42
C HIS A 49 -14.77 -21.63 -10.43
N ARG A 50 -14.40 -21.38 -9.16
CA ARG A 50 -14.28 -22.42 -8.14
C ARG A 50 -14.58 -21.87 -6.73
N PRO A 51 -15.04 -22.72 -5.80
CA PRO A 51 -15.27 -22.29 -4.42
C PRO A 51 -14.00 -21.73 -3.77
N VAL A 52 -14.16 -20.60 -3.05
CA VAL A 52 -13.09 -20.04 -2.22
C VAL A 52 -12.92 -20.92 -0.98
N SER A 53 -11.68 -21.37 -0.72
CA SER A 53 -11.41 -22.16 0.49
C SER A 53 -11.66 -21.33 1.75
N ARG A 54 -12.01 -22.00 2.86
CA ARG A 54 -12.19 -21.33 4.15
C ARG A 54 -10.94 -20.54 4.58
N LEU A 55 -9.76 -21.10 4.33
CA LEU A 55 -8.48 -20.45 4.60
C LEU A 55 -8.28 -19.19 3.75
N ALA A 56 -8.56 -19.25 2.45
CA ALA A 56 -8.43 -18.06 1.59
C ALA A 56 -9.38 -16.93 2.02
N ARG A 57 -10.62 -17.26 2.38
CA ARG A 57 -11.59 -16.29 2.91
C ARG A 57 -11.11 -15.68 4.23
N PHE A 58 -10.62 -16.50 5.15
CA PHE A 58 -10.06 -16.05 6.42
C PHE A 58 -8.85 -15.12 6.19
N SER A 59 -7.91 -15.51 5.33
CA SER A 59 -6.76 -14.67 4.98
C SER A 59 -7.18 -13.31 4.43
N GLY A 60 -8.19 -13.26 3.55
CA GLY A 60 -8.69 -11.99 3.04
C GLY A 60 -9.35 -11.12 4.12
N GLN A 61 -10.06 -11.70 5.09
CA GLN A 61 -10.58 -10.97 6.25
C GLN A 61 -9.46 -10.40 7.12
N VAL A 62 -8.42 -11.19 7.39
CA VAL A 62 -7.24 -10.74 8.14
C VAL A 62 -6.55 -9.59 7.40
N ILE A 63 -6.29 -9.74 6.10
CA ILE A 63 -5.65 -8.69 5.29
C ILE A 63 -6.50 -7.41 5.30
N ALA A 64 -7.81 -7.52 5.07
CA ALA A 64 -8.71 -6.38 5.06
C ALA A 64 -8.74 -5.65 6.41
N SER A 65 -8.81 -6.39 7.52
CA SER A 65 -8.80 -5.82 8.87
C SER A 65 -7.46 -5.16 9.22
N THR A 66 -6.33 -5.75 8.83
CA THR A 66 -5.00 -5.15 9.02
C THR A 66 -4.85 -3.87 8.21
N VAL A 67 -5.24 -3.88 6.93
CA VAL A 67 -5.18 -2.67 6.09
C VAL A 67 -6.09 -1.57 6.66
N LYS A 68 -7.29 -1.92 7.16
CA LYS A 68 -8.17 -0.97 7.83
C LYS A 68 -7.48 -0.28 9.01
N LYS A 69 -6.85 -1.06 9.91
CA LYS A 69 -6.07 -0.51 11.03
C LYS A 69 -4.94 0.40 10.57
N LEU A 70 -4.16 -0.02 9.57
CA LEU A 70 -3.05 0.79 9.04
C LEU A 70 -3.52 2.09 8.39
N VAL A 71 -4.73 2.12 7.81
CA VAL A 71 -5.34 3.36 7.30
C VAL A 71 -5.77 4.26 8.45
N GLU A 72 -6.42 3.71 9.48
CA GLU A 72 -6.85 4.44 10.69
C GLU A 72 -5.64 5.04 11.45
N GLU A 73 -4.52 4.34 11.50
CA GLU A 73 -3.25 4.78 12.10
C GLU A 73 -2.46 5.75 11.20
N GLY A 74 -2.92 6.05 9.98
CA GLY A 74 -2.23 6.92 9.03
C GLY A 74 -0.91 6.34 8.49
N VAL A 75 -0.67 5.03 8.66
CA VAL A 75 0.48 4.31 8.08
C VAL A 75 0.28 4.11 6.59
N CYS A 76 -0.93 3.72 6.20
CA CYS A 76 -1.35 3.58 4.81
C CYS A 76 -2.24 4.75 4.40
N SER A 77 -1.78 5.57 3.45
CA SER A 77 -2.63 6.61 2.86
C SER A 77 -3.76 6.00 2.05
N GLY A 78 -5.01 6.39 2.34
CA GLY A 78 -6.19 5.96 1.60
C GLY A 78 -7.46 5.99 2.44
N ARG A 79 -8.52 5.39 1.90
CA ARG A 79 -9.80 5.16 2.59
C ARG A 79 -10.29 3.74 2.30
N ILE A 80 -10.95 3.13 3.26
CA ILE A 80 -11.65 1.86 3.03
C ILE A 80 -12.93 2.15 2.25
N LEU A 81 -13.13 1.39 1.17
CA LEU A 81 -14.36 1.43 0.40
C LEU A 81 -15.27 0.33 0.96
N THR A 82 -16.38 0.73 1.59
CA THR A 82 -17.36 -0.18 2.19
C THR A 82 -18.47 -0.60 1.22
N GLU A 83 -18.48 -0.09 0.00
CA GLU A 83 -19.51 -0.35 -1.00
C GLU A 83 -18.89 -0.76 -2.35
N ILE A 84 -19.33 -1.92 -2.86
CA ILE A 84 -19.40 -2.29 -4.28
C ILE A 84 -20.72 -3.04 -4.46
#